data_AF-A0A349THC2-F1
#
_entry.id   AF-A0A349THC2-F1
#
_cell.length_a   1.000
_cell.length_b   1.000
_cell.length_c   1.000
_cell.angle_alpha   90.00
_cell.angle_beta   90.00
_cell.angle_gamma   90.00
#
_symmetry.space_group_name_H-M   'P 1'
#
loop_
_entity.id
_entity.type
_entity.pdbx_description
1 polymer ?
#
loop_
_entity_poly.entity_id
_entity_poly.type
_entity_poly.pdbx_seq_one_letter_code
_entity_poly.pdbx_strand_id
1 'polypeptide(L)'
;MKGVIKKLMRISFVLFIAYPATVFANGLSLTALDKYVNEEDENYAYTIADTVSGQGYETLIIEMTSQKWLTSAEVNDPIWRHYMTVTIPESVESNISFLYVTGGSKSDGLPDAAPENDITRALRTNTVVSTLYMVPNQPLRFSDSPDIGRTEDAIIAYTWDKYFRTGDEKWPLRLPMTKSAVRAMDTVTSVVSSNSENEISV
;
A
#
# COMPACT_ATOMS: atom_id res chain seq x y z
N MET A 1 80.90 -1.55 3.45
CA MET A 1 81.57 -0.54 4.30
C MET A 1 80.92 0.80 4.02
N LYS A 2 80.16 1.33 5.00
CA LYS A 2 79.97 2.77 5.26
C LYS A 2 79.39 3.57 4.08
N GLY A 3 78.08 3.69 3.94
CA GLY A 3 77.31 4.57 4.80
C GLY A 3 77.42 6.01 4.32
N VAL A 4 76.70 6.39 3.25
CA VAL A 4 76.45 7.80 2.92
C VAL A 4 75.09 8.04 2.24
N ILE A 5 74.49 7.10 1.51
CA ILE A 5 73.22 7.37 0.79
C ILE A 5 71.98 7.07 1.66
N LYS A 6 72.05 7.49 2.93
CA LYS A 6 70.97 7.35 3.93
C LYS A 6 70.55 8.73 4.42
N LYS A 7 70.40 9.70 3.52
CA LYS A 7 69.90 11.05 3.85
C LYS A 7 69.63 11.89 2.60
N LEU A 8 68.65 11.50 1.79
CA LEU A 8 67.93 12.49 0.99
C LEU A 8 66.48 12.01 0.89
N MET A 9 65.58 12.78 1.52
CA MET A 9 64.15 12.87 1.21
C MET A 9 63.38 11.54 1.21
N ARG A 10 62.81 11.06 2.33
CA ARG A 10 61.56 11.60 2.92
C ARG A 10 60.67 12.29 1.86
N ILE A 11 59.48 11.74 1.65
CA ILE A 11 58.37 12.20 0.78
C ILE A 11 58.31 11.46 -0.58
N SER A 12 57.94 10.18 -0.53
CA SER A 12 57.05 9.60 -1.55
C SER A 12 56.14 8.61 -0.84
N PHE A 13 55.24 9.17 -0.05
CA PHE A 13 54.08 8.46 0.46
C PHE A 13 52.88 9.28 -0.02
N VAL A 14 52.06 8.64 -0.86
CA VAL A 14 50.69 9.04 -1.21
C VAL A 14 50.55 10.26 -2.12
N LEU A 15 50.42 10.00 -3.43
CA LEU A 15 49.53 10.76 -4.32
C LEU A 15 48.81 9.71 -5.20
N PHE A 16 47.62 9.30 -4.79
CA PHE A 16 46.34 9.71 -5.41
C PHE A 16 46.18 9.18 -6.84
N ILE A 17 45.56 8.00 -6.96
CA ILE A 17 44.27 7.91 -7.66
C ILE A 17 43.35 7.10 -6.74
N ALA A 18 42.76 7.78 -5.76
CA ALA A 18 41.44 7.40 -5.32
C ALA A 18 40.55 7.55 -6.54
N TYR A 19 40.32 6.45 -7.26
CA TYR A 19 39.13 6.38 -8.10
C TYR A 19 37.98 6.60 -7.12
N PRO A 20 37.14 7.64 -7.26
CA PRO A 20 35.86 7.58 -6.62
C PRO A 20 35.22 6.36 -7.28
N ALA A 21 35.09 5.27 -6.53
CA ALA A 21 34.06 4.31 -6.80
C ALA A 21 32.76 5.10 -6.59
N THR A 22 32.33 5.85 -7.61
CA THR A 22 30.93 6.16 -7.81
C THR A 22 30.28 4.83 -8.14
N VAL A 23 30.14 3.99 -7.11
CA VAL A 23 29.18 2.91 -7.11
C VAL A 23 27.86 3.64 -7.31
N PHE A 24 27.23 3.41 -8.46
CA PHE A 24 25.88 3.86 -8.71
C PHE A 24 24.99 3.19 -7.65
N ALA A 25 24.78 3.87 -6.53
CA ALA A 25 23.93 3.44 -5.41
C ALA A 25 22.42 3.47 -5.76
N ASN A 26 22.08 3.70 -7.03
CA ASN A 26 20.71 3.76 -7.52
C ASN A 26 19.95 2.43 -7.35
N GLY A 27 20.65 1.30 -7.14
CA GLY A 27 20.01 0.00 -6.91
C GLY A 27 19.61 -0.29 -5.46
N LEU A 28 19.99 0.55 -4.49
CA LEU A 28 19.73 0.35 -3.06
C LEU A 28 18.90 1.49 -2.42
N SER A 29 18.61 2.55 -3.16
CA SER A 29 17.79 3.65 -2.65
C SER A 29 16.30 3.32 -2.77
N LEU A 30 15.54 3.48 -1.69
CA LEU A 30 14.08 3.38 -1.70
C LEU A 30 13.48 4.33 -2.76
N THR A 31 12.56 3.81 -3.56
CA THR A 31 11.76 4.60 -4.50
C THR A 31 10.75 5.48 -3.75
N ALA A 32 10.12 6.42 -4.46
CA ALA A 32 9.00 7.20 -3.92
C ALA A 32 7.87 6.28 -3.41
N LEU A 33 7.59 5.20 -4.14
CA LEU A 33 6.58 4.22 -3.76
C LEU A 33 6.97 3.49 -2.47
N ASP A 34 8.21 3.01 -2.37
CA ASP A 34 8.68 2.30 -1.18
C ASP A 34 8.58 3.20 0.05
N LYS A 35 9.01 4.45 -0.05
CA LYS A 35 8.91 5.42 1.06
C LYS A 35 7.46 5.66 1.44
N TYR A 36 6.59 5.93 0.47
CA TYR A 36 5.19 6.29 0.70
C TYR A 36 4.40 5.15 1.36
N VAL A 37 4.57 3.92 0.88
CA VAL A 37 3.88 2.74 1.41
C VAL A 37 4.34 2.42 2.83
N ASN A 38 5.64 2.53 3.11
CA ASN A 38 6.20 2.24 4.43
C ASN A 38 6.03 3.36 5.45
N GLU A 39 5.66 4.57 5.03
CA GLU A 39 5.38 5.67 5.95
C GLU A 39 4.19 5.30 6.86
N GLU A 40 4.38 5.45 8.17
CA GLU A 40 3.30 5.26 9.14
C GLU A 40 2.21 6.31 8.93
N ASP A 41 0.95 5.93 9.13
CA ASP A 41 -0.18 6.85 9.03
C ASP A 41 -1.09 6.63 10.23
N GLU A 42 -1.20 7.64 11.07
CA GLU A 42 -2.05 7.62 12.27
C GLU A 42 -3.55 7.46 11.97
N ASN A 43 -3.96 7.65 10.71
CA ASN A 43 -5.35 7.48 10.27
C ASN A 43 -5.65 6.03 9.89
N TYR A 44 -4.66 5.14 9.75
CA TYR A 44 -4.93 3.74 9.48
C TYR A 44 -5.70 3.12 10.64
N ALA A 45 -6.91 2.66 10.34
CA ALA A 45 -7.81 2.03 11.30
C ALA A 45 -8.85 1.20 10.54
N TYR A 46 -9.43 0.21 11.20
CA TYR A 46 -10.54 -0.55 10.64
C TYR A 46 -11.51 -1.01 11.73
N THR A 47 -12.74 -1.30 11.33
CA THR A 47 -13.80 -1.86 12.17
C THR A 47 -14.53 -2.96 11.42
N ILE A 48 -14.82 -4.07 12.10
CA ILE A 48 -15.71 -5.11 11.59
C ILE A 48 -17.14 -4.59 11.79
N ALA A 49 -17.80 -4.24 10.69
CA ALA A 49 -19.15 -3.68 10.69
C ALA A 49 -20.22 -4.76 10.77
N ASP A 50 -19.99 -5.91 10.15
CA ASP A 50 -20.88 -7.06 10.21
C ASP A 50 -20.13 -8.40 10.01
N THR A 51 -20.78 -9.51 10.33
CA THR A 51 -20.30 -10.87 10.08
C THR A 51 -21.42 -11.72 9.51
N VAL A 52 -21.19 -12.23 8.30
CA VAL A 52 -22.16 -13.05 7.56
C VAL A 52 -21.68 -14.50 7.55
N SER A 53 -22.40 -15.37 8.24
CA SER A 53 -22.11 -16.81 8.24
C SER A 53 -22.76 -17.52 7.06
N GLY A 54 -22.05 -18.50 6.49
CA GLY A 54 -22.58 -19.41 5.49
C GLY A 54 -22.14 -20.84 5.76
N GLN A 55 -22.49 -21.76 4.86
CA GLN A 55 -22.10 -23.16 5.01
C GLN A 55 -20.59 -23.34 4.77
N GLY A 56 -19.84 -23.62 5.84
CA GLY A 56 -18.40 -23.87 5.80
C GLY A 56 -17.53 -22.61 5.68
N TYR A 57 -18.10 -21.43 5.91
CA TYR A 57 -17.35 -20.16 5.91
C TYR A 57 -18.05 -19.08 6.74
N GLU A 58 -17.28 -18.06 7.11
CA GLU A 58 -17.77 -16.77 7.56
C GLU A 58 -17.22 -15.66 6.65
N THR A 59 -17.93 -14.54 6.53
CA THR A 59 -17.45 -13.33 5.85
C THR A 59 -17.51 -12.15 6.81
N LEU A 60 -16.37 -11.52 7.04
CA LEU A 60 -16.30 -10.25 7.74
C LEU A 60 -16.54 -9.11 6.77
N ILE A 61 -17.45 -8.20 7.11
CA ILE A 61 -17.66 -6.94 6.39
C ILE A 61 -16.93 -5.85 7.17
N ILE A 62 -15.97 -5.19 6.52
CA ILE A 62 -15.01 -4.30 7.19
C ILE A 62 -15.06 -2.91 6.57
N GLU A 63 -15.10 -1.90 7.43
CA GLU A 63 -14.78 -0.53 7.08
C GLU A 63 -13.32 -0.25 7.43
N MET A 64 -12.53 0.21 6.46
CA MET A 64 -11.10 0.50 6.64
C MET A 64 -10.80 1.93 6.20
N THR A 65 -10.11 2.68 7.06
CA THR A 65 -9.38 3.88 6.65
C THR A 65 -7.93 3.47 6.38
N SER A 66 -7.44 3.71 5.16
CA SER A 66 -6.10 3.26 4.76
C SER A 66 -5.01 4.30 5.04
N GLN A 67 -5.29 5.56 4.73
CA GLN A 67 -4.34 6.66 4.90
C GLN A 67 -5.03 8.03 4.82
N LYS A 68 -4.25 9.07 5.09
CA LYS A 68 -4.46 10.41 4.57
C LYS A 68 -3.61 10.64 3.32
N TRP A 69 -4.21 11.17 2.26
CA TRP A 69 -3.51 11.58 1.05
C TRP A 69 -3.82 13.03 0.69
N LEU A 70 -2.77 13.82 0.48
CA LEU A 70 -2.80 15.27 0.33
C LEU A 70 -3.43 16.00 1.54
N THR A 71 -3.47 17.31 1.47
CA THR A 71 -4.13 18.17 2.48
C THR A 71 -5.54 18.57 2.04
N SER A 72 -6.35 19.00 3.00
CA SER A 72 -7.68 19.58 2.72
C SER A 72 -7.64 20.88 1.91
N ALA A 73 -6.47 21.52 1.82
CA ALA A 73 -6.24 22.66 0.94
C ALA A 73 -6.00 22.26 -0.54
N GLU A 74 -5.72 20.97 -0.80
CA GLU A 74 -5.40 20.44 -2.12
C GLU A 74 -6.52 19.60 -2.69
N VAL A 75 -7.23 18.83 -1.86
CA VAL A 75 -8.30 17.92 -2.25
C VAL A 75 -9.45 17.97 -1.24
N ASN A 76 -10.68 17.78 -1.72
CA ASN A 76 -11.88 17.85 -0.88
C ASN A 76 -11.92 16.75 0.21
N ASP A 77 -11.43 15.54 -0.10
CA ASP A 77 -11.51 14.38 0.79
C ASP A 77 -10.13 13.72 0.96
N PRO A 78 -9.32 14.21 1.92
CA PRO A 78 -7.96 13.68 2.10
C PRO A 78 -7.91 12.35 2.84
N ILE A 79 -8.94 11.97 3.61
CA ILE A 79 -8.97 10.70 4.36
C ILE A 79 -9.56 9.60 3.50
N TRP A 80 -8.76 8.56 3.22
CA TRP A 80 -9.13 7.47 2.32
C TRP A 80 -9.81 6.33 3.06
N ARG A 81 -11.10 6.15 2.77
CA ARG A 81 -11.96 5.10 3.34
C ARG A 81 -12.33 4.05 2.31
N HIS A 82 -12.48 2.81 2.75
CA HIS A 82 -12.75 1.65 1.91
C HIS A 82 -13.71 0.70 2.62
N TYR A 83 -14.44 -0.05 1.80
CA TYR A 83 -15.11 -1.26 2.26
C TYR A 83 -14.29 -2.48 1.85
N MET A 84 -14.39 -3.51 2.67
CA MET A 84 -13.76 -4.79 2.42
C MET A 84 -14.68 -5.93 2.83
N THR A 85 -14.60 -7.04 2.10
CA THR A 85 -15.15 -8.32 2.54
C THR A 85 -13.99 -9.31 2.72
N VAL A 86 -13.96 -10.04 3.83
CA VAL A 86 -12.95 -11.07 4.11
C VAL A 86 -13.67 -12.38 4.37
N THR A 87 -13.66 -13.29 3.40
CA THR A 87 -14.26 -14.61 3.51
C THR A 87 -13.24 -15.62 4.02
N ILE A 88 -13.56 -16.24 5.15
CA ILE A 88 -12.71 -17.17 5.90
C ILE A 88 -13.42 -18.54 5.85
N PRO A 89 -12.85 -19.55 5.17
CA PRO A 89 -13.38 -20.91 5.23
C PRO A 89 -13.14 -21.52 6.61
N GLU A 90 -13.96 -22.49 7.01
CA GLU A 90 -13.87 -23.17 8.31
C GLU A 90 -12.50 -23.84 8.54
N SER A 91 -11.86 -24.30 7.46
CA SER A 91 -10.47 -24.78 7.48
C SER A 91 -9.62 -23.94 6.53
N VAL A 92 -8.54 -23.37 7.07
CA VAL A 92 -7.57 -22.57 6.31
C VAL A 92 -6.29 -23.38 6.13
N GLU A 93 -5.97 -23.74 4.88
CA GLU A 93 -4.83 -24.59 4.52
C GLU A 93 -3.57 -23.80 4.14
N SER A 94 -3.64 -22.46 4.11
CA SER A 94 -2.56 -21.58 3.66
C SER A 94 -2.48 -20.31 4.49
N ASN A 95 -1.27 -19.88 4.82
CA ASN A 95 -1.01 -18.55 5.38
C ASN A 95 -0.93 -17.44 4.33
N ILE A 96 -1.16 -17.78 3.05
CA ILE A 96 -1.27 -16.83 1.93
C ILE A 96 -2.74 -16.68 1.56
N SER A 97 -3.24 -15.45 1.59
CA SER A 97 -4.60 -15.08 1.19
C SER A 97 -4.63 -14.49 -0.23
N PHE A 98 -5.81 -14.50 -0.84
CA PHE A 98 -6.09 -13.81 -2.09
C PHE A 98 -6.76 -12.46 -1.83
N LEU A 99 -6.23 -11.39 -2.42
CA LEU A 99 -6.85 -10.06 -2.40
C LEU A 99 -7.28 -9.66 -3.81
N TYR A 100 -8.57 -9.36 -3.97
CA TYR A 100 -9.13 -8.77 -5.17
C TYR A 100 -9.43 -7.29 -4.95
N VAL A 101 -8.72 -6.43 -5.68
CA VAL A 101 -9.02 -4.99 -5.69
C VAL A 101 -9.97 -4.72 -6.83
N THR A 102 -11.17 -4.23 -6.50
CA THR A 102 -12.22 -3.96 -7.48
C THR A 102 -12.72 -2.52 -7.36
N GLY A 103 -13.57 -2.15 -8.31
CA GLY A 103 -14.18 -0.84 -8.36
C GLY A 103 -15.09 -0.55 -7.16
N GLY A 104 -15.73 0.60 -7.25
CA GLY A 104 -16.62 1.11 -6.22
C GLY A 104 -16.39 2.59 -6.05
N SER A 105 -17.28 3.22 -5.31
CA SER A 105 -17.28 4.66 -5.09
C SER A 105 -17.66 4.98 -3.66
N LYS A 106 -17.35 6.19 -3.21
CA LYS A 106 -17.80 6.68 -1.89
C LYS A 106 -19.32 6.79 -1.76
N SER A 107 -20.04 6.78 -2.89
CA SER A 107 -21.50 6.77 -2.89
C SER A 107 -22.10 5.37 -2.75
N ASP A 108 -21.28 4.33 -2.79
CA ASP A 108 -21.76 2.96 -2.61
C ASP A 108 -22.02 2.71 -1.11
N GLY A 109 -22.98 1.84 -0.82
CA GLY A 109 -23.23 1.39 0.55
C GLY A 109 -22.22 0.33 0.98
N LEU A 110 -22.24 0.03 2.28
CA LEU A 110 -21.54 -1.13 2.81
C LEU A 110 -22.03 -2.40 2.09
N PRO A 111 -21.14 -3.34 1.70
CA PRO A 111 -21.57 -4.61 1.12
C PRO A 111 -22.36 -5.45 2.12
N ASP A 112 -23.50 -6.00 1.71
CA ASP A 112 -24.31 -6.89 2.56
C ASP A 112 -23.70 -8.29 2.68
N ALA A 113 -22.86 -8.71 1.73
CA ALA A 113 -22.19 -10.00 1.68
C ALA A 113 -20.97 -9.98 0.76
N ALA A 114 -20.11 -10.99 0.85
CA ALA A 114 -19.06 -11.23 -0.13
C ALA A 114 -19.65 -11.64 -1.51
N PRO A 115 -18.96 -11.32 -2.61
CA PRO A 115 -19.29 -11.87 -3.92
C PRO A 115 -19.33 -13.41 -3.93
N GLU A 116 -20.31 -14.02 -4.59
CA GLU A 116 -20.46 -15.49 -4.62
C GLU A 116 -19.22 -16.22 -5.18
N ASN A 117 -18.53 -15.59 -6.13
CA ASN A 117 -17.30 -16.12 -6.70
C ASN A 117 -16.15 -16.12 -5.67
N ASP A 118 -16.11 -15.18 -4.74
CA ASP A 118 -15.11 -15.12 -3.68
C ASP A 118 -15.37 -16.18 -2.61
N ILE A 119 -16.63 -16.38 -2.23
CA ILE A 119 -17.06 -17.50 -1.40
C ILE A 119 -16.67 -18.84 -2.05
N THR A 120 -16.96 -18.98 -3.34
CA THR A 120 -16.61 -20.20 -4.09
C THR A 120 -15.10 -20.43 -4.10
N ARG A 121 -14.29 -19.37 -4.32
CA ARG A 121 -12.82 -19.48 -4.27
C ARG A 121 -12.34 -19.91 -2.89
N ALA A 122 -12.85 -19.30 -1.82
CA ALA A 122 -12.46 -19.61 -0.45
C ALA A 122 -12.71 -21.08 -0.12
N LEU A 123 -13.94 -21.58 -0.38
CA LEU A 123 -14.33 -22.96 -0.11
C LEU A 123 -13.62 -23.99 -1.01
N ARG A 124 -13.30 -23.64 -2.26
CA ARG A 124 -12.62 -24.55 -3.20
C ARG A 124 -11.13 -24.69 -2.91
N THR A 125 -10.53 -23.66 -2.32
CA THR A 125 -9.08 -23.60 -2.09
C THR A 125 -8.71 -23.74 -0.62
N ASN A 126 -9.69 -23.71 0.29
CA ASN A 126 -9.48 -23.61 1.73
C ASN A 126 -8.50 -22.47 2.08
N THR A 127 -8.63 -21.33 1.40
CA THR A 127 -7.82 -20.12 1.66
C THR A 127 -8.70 -18.92 1.94
N VAL A 128 -8.16 -17.95 2.67
CA VAL A 128 -8.84 -16.67 2.91
C VAL A 128 -8.90 -15.88 1.60
N VAL A 129 -10.08 -15.39 1.26
CA VAL A 129 -10.34 -14.59 0.06
C VAL A 129 -10.91 -13.25 0.50
N SER A 130 -10.32 -12.16 0.02
CA SER A 130 -10.72 -10.81 0.38
C SER A 130 -10.97 -9.95 -0.84
N THR A 131 -11.94 -9.06 -0.76
CA THR A 131 -12.20 -8.04 -1.78
C THR A 131 -12.10 -6.65 -1.15
N LEU A 132 -11.31 -5.78 -1.77
CA LEU A 132 -11.13 -4.38 -1.42
C LEU A 132 -11.84 -3.51 -2.46
N TYR A 133 -12.75 -2.66 -2.00
CA TYR A 133 -13.51 -1.73 -2.82
C TYR A 133 -12.92 -0.32 -2.73
N MET A 134 -13.38 0.55 -3.65
CA MET A 134 -13.13 2.01 -3.59
C MET A 134 -11.64 2.37 -3.70
N VAL A 135 -10.93 1.72 -4.62
CA VAL A 135 -9.57 2.08 -5.03
C VAL A 135 -9.60 2.46 -6.52
N PRO A 136 -9.58 3.76 -6.87
CA PRO A 136 -9.32 4.92 -6.01
C PRO A 136 -10.51 5.37 -5.15
N ASN A 137 -10.24 6.13 -4.07
CA ASN A 137 -11.28 6.64 -3.19
C ASN A 137 -11.95 7.89 -3.80
N GLN A 138 -13.01 7.67 -4.57
CA GLN A 138 -13.54 8.61 -5.56
C GLN A 138 -15.06 8.89 -5.43
N PRO A 139 -15.62 9.94 -6.07
CA PRO A 139 -14.94 10.99 -6.86
C PRO A 139 -14.09 11.94 -6.01
N LEU A 140 -13.14 12.63 -6.65
CA LEU A 140 -12.29 13.65 -6.00
C LEU A 140 -12.34 15.00 -6.74
N ARG A 141 -12.33 16.08 -5.97
CA ARG A 141 -12.29 17.47 -6.43
C ARG A 141 -11.03 18.12 -5.88
N PHE A 142 -10.26 18.77 -6.75
CA PHE A 142 -9.01 19.43 -6.39
C PHE A 142 -9.20 20.94 -6.31
N SER A 143 -8.41 21.62 -5.48
CA SER A 143 -8.62 23.04 -5.18
C SER A 143 -8.45 23.98 -6.37
N ASP A 144 -7.68 23.59 -7.39
CA ASP A 144 -7.53 24.33 -8.65
C ASP A 144 -8.66 24.07 -9.66
N SER A 145 -9.56 23.14 -9.37
CA SER A 145 -10.68 22.75 -10.22
C SER A 145 -11.83 22.18 -9.39
N PRO A 146 -12.37 22.95 -8.41
CA PRO A 146 -13.30 22.45 -7.41
C PRO A 146 -14.63 21.97 -8.02
N ASP A 147 -15.02 22.54 -9.16
CA ASP A 147 -16.26 22.19 -9.85
C ASP A 147 -16.17 20.88 -10.66
N ILE A 148 -14.98 20.28 -10.77
CA ILE A 148 -14.74 19.04 -11.53
C ILE A 148 -14.50 17.86 -10.58
N GLY A 149 -15.51 16.98 -10.44
CA GLY A 149 -15.37 15.70 -9.78
C GLY A 149 -14.76 14.67 -10.73
N ARG A 150 -13.55 14.21 -10.42
CA ARG A 150 -12.81 13.23 -11.23
C ARG A 150 -12.97 11.82 -10.65
N THR A 151 -12.99 10.83 -11.53
CA THR A 151 -13.01 9.39 -11.22
C THR A 151 -11.94 8.67 -12.05
N GLU A 152 -11.48 7.52 -11.56
CA GLU A 152 -10.62 6.57 -12.26
C GLU A 152 -9.44 7.25 -12.98
N ASP A 153 -9.31 6.99 -14.28
CA ASP A 153 -8.27 7.51 -15.15
C ASP A 153 -8.25 9.04 -15.22
N ALA A 154 -9.36 9.73 -14.97
CA ALA A 154 -9.37 11.19 -14.93
C ALA A 154 -8.59 11.73 -13.71
N ILE A 155 -8.63 11.04 -12.57
CA ILE A 155 -7.81 11.38 -11.40
C ILE A 155 -6.35 11.03 -11.68
N ILE A 156 -6.09 9.85 -12.27
CA ILE A 156 -4.74 9.41 -12.62
C ILE A 156 -4.07 10.39 -13.58
N ALA A 157 -4.76 10.77 -14.67
CA ALA A 157 -4.23 11.72 -15.64
C ALA A 157 -3.95 13.10 -15.02
N TYR A 158 -4.89 13.62 -14.21
CA TYR A 158 -4.70 14.90 -13.51
C TYR A 158 -3.48 14.85 -12.58
N THR A 159 -3.35 13.81 -11.77
CA THR A 159 -2.24 13.69 -10.81
C THR A 159 -0.88 13.53 -11.47
N TRP A 160 -0.80 12.84 -12.62
CA TRP A 160 0.43 12.81 -13.41
C TRP A 160 0.77 14.16 -14.05
N ASP A 161 -0.20 14.92 -14.56
CA ASP A 161 0.05 16.29 -15.04
C ASP A 161 0.62 17.18 -13.92
N LYS A 162 0.08 17.09 -12.70
CA LYS A 162 0.63 17.81 -11.53
C LYS A 162 2.08 17.40 -11.27
N TYR A 163 2.38 16.10 -11.23
CA TYR A 163 3.75 15.61 -11.04
C TYR A 163 4.71 16.12 -12.14
N PHE A 164 4.33 16.03 -13.41
CA PHE A 164 5.20 16.47 -14.51
C PHE A 164 5.47 17.97 -14.50
N ARG A 165 4.55 18.79 -13.97
CA ARG A 165 4.75 20.24 -13.85
C ARG A 165 5.56 20.65 -12.62
N THR A 166 5.44 19.92 -11.51
CA THR A 166 6.01 20.33 -10.22
C THR A 166 7.22 19.52 -9.78
N GLY A 167 7.35 18.28 -10.28
CA GLY A 167 8.30 17.29 -9.78
C GLY A 167 7.97 16.71 -8.40
N ASP A 168 6.81 17.06 -7.81
CA ASP A 168 6.46 16.67 -6.45
C ASP A 168 5.83 15.26 -6.41
N GLU A 169 6.60 14.30 -5.87
CA GLU A 169 6.29 12.87 -5.85
C GLU A 169 5.02 12.52 -5.06
N LYS A 170 4.44 13.42 -4.28
CA LYS A 170 3.18 13.12 -3.55
C LYS A 170 1.96 13.00 -4.46
N TRP A 171 2.04 13.54 -5.68
CA TRP A 171 0.89 13.69 -6.58
C TRP A 171 0.40 12.40 -7.22
N PRO A 172 1.21 11.49 -7.78
CA PRO A 172 0.70 10.34 -8.51
C PRO A 172 -0.27 9.48 -7.70
N LEU A 173 -1.53 9.38 -8.15
CA LEU A 173 -2.62 8.66 -7.45
C LEU A 173 -2.29 7.18 -7.17
N ARG A 174 -1.38 6.58 -7.93
CA ARG A 174 -0.98 5.19 -7.73
C ARG A 174 -0.31 4.96 -6.37
N LEU A 175 0.24 5.99 -5.74
CA LEU A 175 0.82 5.90 -4.40
C LEU A 175 -0.24 5.54 -3.34
N PRO A 176 -1.28 6.37 -3.10
CA PRO A 176 -2.34 6.02 -2.14
C PRO A 176 -3.12 4.77 -2.56
N MET A 177 -3.33 4.52 -3.86
CA MET A 177 -3.97 3.27 -4.30
C MET A 177 -3.18 2.02 -3.88
N THR A 178 -1.86 2.05 -4.02
CA THR A 178 -1.01 0.91 -3.63
C THR A 178 -0.99 0.76 -2.11
N LYS A 179 -0.89 1.87 -1.36
CA LYS A 179 -0.94 1.85 0.10
C LYS A 179 -2.27 1.30 0.64
N SER A 180 -3.39 1.60 -0.02
CA SER A 180 -4.69 1.00 0.32
C SER A 180 -4.69 -0.52 0.18
N ALA A 181 -4.07 -1.08 -0.87
CA ALA A 181 -3.94 -2.52 -1.02
C ALA A 181 -3.03 -3.14 0.06
N VAL A 182 -1.95 -2.46 0.44
CA VAL A 182 -1.06 -2.92 1.54
C VAL A 182 -1.81 -2.92 2.87
N ARG A 183 -2.51 -1.84 3.20
CA ARG A 183 -3.33 -1.74 4.44
C ARG A 183 -4.48 -2.73 4.46
N ALA A 184 -5.03 -3.09 3.30
CA ALA A 184 -5.99 -4.19 3.22
C ALA A 184 -5.35 -5.53 3.59
N MET A 185 -4.13 -5.83 3.11
CA MET A 185 -3.41 -7.06 3.49
C MET A 185 -3.04 -7.06 4.99
N ASP A 186 -2.64 -5.91 5.55
CA ASP A 186 -2.41 -5.76 6.99
C ASP A 186 -3.70 -6.05 7.78
N THR A 187 -4.83 -5.52 7.32
CA THR A 187 -6.14 -5.72 7.94
C THR A 187 -6.55 -7.19 7.90
N VAL A 188 -6.39 -7.87 6.76
CA VAL A 188 -6.66 -9.32 6.63
C VAL A 188 -5.80 -10.12 7.59
N THR A 189 -4.50 -9.82 7.67
CA THR A 189 -3.58 -10.49 8.60
C THR A 189 -4.06 -10.32 10.04
N SER A 190 -4.43 -9.10 10.42
CA SER A 190 -4.87 -8.78 11.77
C SER A 190 -6.17 -9.48 12.17
N VAL A 191 -7.21 -9.46 11.31
CA VAL A 191 -8.52 -10.06 11.64
C VAL A 191 -8.47 -11.59 11.62
N VAL A 192 -7.73 -12.20 10.71
CA VAL A 192 -7.62 -13.66 10.63
C VAL A 192 -6.78 -14.20 11.80
N SER A 193 -5.68 -13.53 12.16
CA SER A 193 -4.86 -13.92 13.31
C SER A 193 -5.60 -13.73 14.65
N SER A 194 -6.52 -12.78 14.73
CA SER A 194 -7.35 -12.56 15.91
C SER A 194 -8.47 -13.60 16.05
N ASN A 195 -8.98 -14.13 14.93
CA ASN A 195 -9.98 -15.21 14.92
C ASN A 195 -9.35 -16.59 15.16
N SER A 196 -8.05 -16.75 14.96
CA SER A 196 -7.36 -18.01 15.21
C SER A 196 -6.98 -18.18 16.69
N GLU A 197 -7.86 -18.78 17.50
CA GLU A 197 -7.43 -19.55 18.68
C GLU A 197 -6.65 -20.83 18.28
N ASN A 198 -6.57 -21.14 16.98
CA ASN A 198 -5.76 -22.21 16.43
C ASN A 198 -4.48 -21.65 15.82
N GLU A 199 -3.47 -21.55 16.68
CA GLU A 199 -2.08 -21.23 16.35
C GLU A 199 -1.61 -22.06 15.14
N ILE A 200 -1.52 -21.43 13.97
CA ILE A 200 -0.81 -22.01 12.84
C ILE A 200 0.67 -21.84 13.15
N SER A 201 1.31 -22.93 13.61
CA SER A 201 2.75 -23.00 13.79
C SER A 201 3.44 -22.77 12.44
N VAL A 202 4.24 -21.71 12.36
CA VAL A 202 5.20 -21.48 11.26
C VAL A 202 6.44 -22.34 11.45
#